data_AF-A0A257APT6-F1
#
_entry.id   AF-A0A257APT6-F1
#
_cell.length_a   1.000
_cell.length_b   1.000
_cell.length_c   1.000
_cell.angle_alpha   90.00
_cell.angle_beta   90.00
_cell.angle_gamma   90.00
#
_symmetry.space_group_name_H-M   'P 1'
#
loop_
_entity.id
_entity.type
_entity.pdbx_description
1 polymer ?
#
loop_
_entity_poly.entity_id
_entity_poly.type
_entity_poly.pdbx_seq_one_letter_code
_entity_poly.pdbx_strand_id
1 'polypeptide(L)'
;MRVWLKNGTVYDPANGINGERLDIFVADGKIVEEPREKEKTRIIDAAGKAVLPGGIDPHSHVATYGLNLARFLFGFPTVSEVGGAYAKMGYTHVNEPLMTLNTANYVHHELSCIPILDTSAFLVLNLLEIEKEIREGEKEAVENAVLFLLNLTKAVGVKIYDTRVKYAKKGFFYRGVSRAKCLNFFRGAVPRVQLRTTPELLDEDTEVLSGFCLTNLAAGVDSEERWEAAKEVLKKGGSADLGVKKGVSADSVEKFVSVDVGLEQPLVFSKPSESGKVEAGSLRFALEALEFLRSGSGSGCCVSFSTDSPFGLPFWSYPKIFASLLNRENGCSLYELAELTRTNPARQLGLLQQNNGKGNGKGHLGVGADADIAVYDLDEKTGRAELERRLGCC
;
A
#
# COMPACT_ATOMS: atom_id res chain seq x y z
N MET A 1 24.20 -16.07 -7.87
CA MET A 1 24.05 -17.12 -6.83
C MET A 1 22.83 -17.97 -7.17
N ARG A 2 22.87 -19.30 -6.99
CA ARG A 2 21.75 -20.20 -7.31
C ARG A 2 21.11 -20.76 -6.03
N VAL A 3 19.78 -20.72 -5.96
CA VAL A 3 18.99 -21.28 -4.85
C VAL A 3 17.89 -22.18 -5.40
N TRP A 4 17.66 -23.30 -4.73
CA TRP A 4 16.53 -24.19 -4.96
C TRP A 4 15.73 -24.27 -3.67
N LEU A 5 14.56 -23.64 -3.68
CA LEU A 5 13.58 -23.76 -2.61
C LEU A 5 12.70 -24.97 -2.92
N LYS A 6 12.81 -26.01 -2.09
CA LYS A 6 12.23 -27.33 -2.35
C LYS A 6 10.97 -27.56 -1.53
N ASN A 7 9.96 -28.21 -2.11
CA ASN A 7 8.77 -28.74 -1.44
C ASN A 7 7.88 -27.69 -0.75
N GLY A 8 7.94 -26.42 -1.15
CA GLY A 8 7.14 -25.35 -0.54
C GLY A 8 5.67 -25.44 -0.92
N THR A 9 4.78 -25.04 -0.03
CA THR A 9 3.36 -24.83 -0.34
C THR A 9 3.19 -23.41 -0.88
N VAL A 10 3.07 -23.27 -2.19
CA VAL A 10 3.14 -21.97 -2.89
C VAL A 10 1.76 -21.32 -3.00
N TYR A 11 1.70 -20.02 -2.67
CA TYR A 11 0.54 -19.16 -2.90
C TYR A 11 0.96 -17.97 -3.77
N ASP A 12 0.51 -17.96 -5.02
CA ASP A 12 0.84 -16.93 -6.01
C ASP A 12 -0.40 -16.53 -6.83
N PRO A 13 -1.18 -15.54 -6.34
CA PRO A 13 -2.43 -15.14 -6.98
C PRO A 13 -2.29 -14.63 -8.41
N ALA A 14 -1.17 -13.99 -8.74
CA ALA A 14 -0.93 -13.51 -10.10
C ALA A 14 -0.86 -14.64 -11.14
N ASN A 15 -0.44 -15.84 -10.71
CA ASN A 15 -0.35 -17.03 -11.54
C ASN A 15 -1.40 -18.09 -11.21
N GLY A 16 -2.38 -17.77 -10.35
CA GLY A 16 -3.48 -18.67 -9.98
C GLY A 16 -3.08 -19.87 -9.11
N ILE A 17 -1.90 -19.84 -8.48
CA ILE A 17 -1.39 -20.96 -7.67
C ILE A 17 -1.91 -20.82 -6.24
N ASN A 18 -2.70 -21.79 -5.78
CA ASN A 18 -3.35 -21.77 -4.47
C ASN A 18 -3.00 -23.00 -3.63
N GLY A 19 -1.87 -22.95 -2.93
CA GLY A 19 -1.47 -23.99 -1.98
C GLY A 19 -0.87 -25.23 -2.63
N GLU A 20 -0.34 -25.10 -3.85
CA GLU A 20 0.29 -26.21 -4.56
C GLU A 20 1.71 -26.46 -4.04
N ARG A 21 2.09 -27.73 -3.93
CA ARG A 21 3.44 -28.11 -3.51
C ARG A 21 4.39 -28.03 -4.70
N LEU A 22 5.25 -27.01 -4.73
CA LEU A 22 6.14 -26.71 -5.84
C LEU A 22 7.57 -26.42 -5.37
N ASP A 23 8.49 -26.53 -6.33
CA ASP A 23 9.86 -26.09 -6.19
C ASP A 23 10.04 -24.73 -6.89
N ILE A 24 10.82 -23.84 -6.27
CA ILE A 24 11.18 -22.54 -6.86
C ILE A 24 12.69 -22.48 -7.06
N PHE A 25 13.10 -22.10 -8.27
CA PHE A 25 14.50 -21.95 -8.63
C PHE A 25 14.84 -20.48 -8.80
N VAL A 26 15.94 -20.07 -8.19
CA VAL A 26 16.46 -18.71 -8.24
C VAL A 26 17.86 -18.74 -8.83
N ALA A 27 18.11 -17.86 -9.80
CA ALA A 27 19.45 -17.58 -10.29
C ALA A 27 19.60 -16.07 -10.49
N ASP A 28 20.70 -15.53 -9.96
CA ASP A 28 21.12 -14.14 -10.18
C ASP A 28 20.04 -13.10 -9.87
N GLY A 29 19.35 -13.31 -8.73
CA GLY A 29 18.33 -12.41 -8.22
C GLY A 29 16.96 -12.55 -8.89
N LYS A 30 16.77 -13.55 -9.76
CA LYS A 30 15.54 -13.79 -10.51
C LYS A 30 15.01 -15.20 -10.32
N ILE A 31 13.70 -15.36 -10.43
CA ILE A 31 13.05 -16.67 -10.52
C ILE A 31 13.24 -17.21 -11.94
N VAL A 32 13.68 -18.46 -12.04
CA VAL A 32 14.03 -19.12 -13.31
C VAL A 32 13.32 -20.46 -13.45
N GLU A 33 13.25 -20.96 -14.69
CA GLU A 33 12.86 -22.35 -14.95
C GLU A 33 13.83 -23.33 -14.26
N GLU A 34 13.42 -24.58 -14.07
CA GLU A 34 14.27 -25.62 -13.49
C GLU A 34 15.60 -25.72 -14.28
N PRO A 35 16.75 -25.46 -13.64
CA PRO A 35 18.02 -25.50 -14.33
C PRO A 35 18.41 -26.94 -14.66
N ARG A 36 18.93 -27.17 -15.88
CA ARG A 36 19.47 -28.48 -16.30
C ARG A 36 20.63 -28.93 -15.41
N GLU A 37 21.45 -27.98 -14.96
CA GLU A 37 22.57 -28.22 -14.05
C GLU A 37 22.27 -27.66 -12.66
N LYS A 38 22.15 -28.56 -11.69
CA LYS A 38 21.89 -28.21 -10.28
C LYS A 38 23.16 -28.01 -9.46
N GLU A 39 24.34 -28.12 -10.06
CA GLU A 39 25.62 -27.93 -9.39
C GLU A 39 25.73 -26.53 -8.74
N LYS A 40 26.36 -26.46 -7.57
CA LYS A 40 26.56 -25.23 -6.78
C LYS A 40 25.26 -24.49 -6.43
N THR A 41 24.11 -25.17 -6.47
CA THR A 41 22.82 -24.64 -6.04
C THR A 41 22.65 -24.84 -4.54
N ARG A 42 22.39 -23.78 -3.80
CA ARG A 42 22.03 -23.86 -2.38
C ARG A 42 20.60 -24.38 -2.26
N ILE A 43 20.41 -25.50 -1.57
CA ILE A 43 19.09 -26.08 -1.33
C ILE A 43 18.53 -25.52 -0.02
N ILE A 44 17.28 -25.08 -0.05
CA ILE A 44 16.49 -24.67 1.12
C ILE A 44 15.23 -25.54 1.14
N ASP A 45 15.02 -26.32 2.20
CA ASP A 45 13.83 -27.17 2.33
C ASP A 45 12.67 -26.39 2.95
N ALA A 46 11.63 -26.17 2.15
CA ALA A 46 10.41 -25.49 2.51
C ALA A 46 9.24 -26.46 2.75
N ALA A 47 9.52 -27.76 2.93
CA ALA A 47 8.49 -28.72 3.29
C ALA A 47 7.68 -28.26 4.52
N GLY A 48 6.35 -28.28 4.38
CA GLY A 48 5.41 -27.86 5.44
C GLY A 48 5.37 -26.35 5.69
N LYS A 49 5.94 -25.53 4.80
CA LYS A 49 5.99 -24.06 4.93
C LYS A 49 5.24 -23.40 3.77
N ALA A 50 4.56 -22.30 4.08
CA ALA A 50 3.94 -21.45 3.08
C ALA A 50 5.00 -20.60 2.38
N VAL A 51 4.94 -20.54 1.05
CA VAL A 51 5.85 -19.77 0.21
C VAL A 51 5.04 -18.75 -0.57
N LEU A 52 5.32 -17.47 -0.35
CA LEU A 52 4.62 -16.33 -0.95
C LEU A 52 5.65 -15.42 -1.65
N PRO A 53 5.23 -14.58 -2.61
CA PRO A 53 6.03 -13.44 -3.04
C PRO A 53 6.35 -12.52 -1.84
N GLY A 54 7.45 -11.77 -1.95
CA GLY A 54 7.80 -10.73 -1.00
C GLY A 54 6.66 -9.73 -0.83
N GLY A 55 6.32 -9.40 0.42
CA GLY A 55 5.28 -8.43 0.77
C GLY A 55 5.60 -7.04 0.24
N ILE A 56 4.56 -6.34 -0.20
CA ILE A 56 4.65 -4.98 -0.73
C ILE A 56 3.68 -4.11 0.07
N ASP A 57 4.22 -3.10 0.74
CA ASP A 57 3.42 -2.11 1.44
C ASP A 57 3.17 -0.90 0.52
N PRO A 58 1.93 -0.68 0.05
CA PRO A 58 1.63 0.40 -0.88
C PRO A 58 1.54 1.78 -0.21
N HIS A 59 1.43 1.85 1.12
CA HIS A 59 1.05 3.08 1.82
C HIS A 59 1.55 3.12 3.26
N SER A 60 2.82 3.49 3.42
CA SER A 60 3.44 3.64 4.73
C SER A 60 4.36 4.86 4.77
N HIS A 61 4.12 5.75 5.72
CA HIS A 61 4.94 6.92 6.01
C HIS A 61 6.21 6.51 6.75
N VAL A 62 7.24 6.16 5.99
CA VAL A 62 8.56 5.71 6.50
C VAL A 62 9.66 6.75 6.29
N ALA A 63 9.42 7.75 5.44
CA ALA A 63 10.36 8.80 5.09
C ALA A 63 9.70 10.20 5.02
N THR A 64 8.40 10.30 5.36
CA THR A 64 7.65 11.57 5.33
C THR A 64 8.35 12.65 6.15
N TYR A 65 8.40 13.86 5.60
CA TYR A 65 8.95 15.00 6.30
C TYR A 65 8.24 15.24 7.64
N GLY A 66 9.03 15.44 8.69
CA GLY A 66 8.53 15.54 10.07
C GLY A 66 8.62 14.24 10.88
N LEU A 67 8.71 13.08 10.22
CA LEU A 67 8.77 11.79 10.91
C LEU A 67 10.02 11.63 11.79
N ASN A 68 11.15 12.23 11.43
CA ASN A 68 12.35 12.25 12.29
C ASN A 68 12.10 12.91 13.65
N LEU A 69 11.29 13.97 13.71
CA LEU A 69 10.92 14.59 14.97
C LEU A 69 10.01 13.67 15.80
N ALA A 70 9.09 12.97 15.12
CA ALA A 70 8.26 11.96 15.76
C ALA A 70 9.10 10.78 16.30
N ARG A 71 10.11 10.30 15.57
CA ARG A 71 11.08 9.28 16.05
C ARG A 71 11.72 9.71 17.36
N PHE A 72 12.23 10.93 17.42
CA PHE A 72 12.86 11.46 18.62
C PHE A 72 11.90 11.61 19.81
N LEU A 73 10.69 12.13 19.59
CA LEU A 73 9.76 12.46 20.68
C LEU A 73 8.89 11.28 21.13
N PHE A 74 8.57 10.36 20.22
CA PHE A 74 7.59 9.29 20.46
C PHE A 74 8.16 7.89 20.33
N GLY A 75 9.44 7.74 19.96
CA GLY A 75 10.09 6.44 19.85
C GLY A 75 9.65 5.63 18.62
N PHE A 76 9.29 6.31 17.52
CA PHE A 76 9.10 5.61 16.25
C PHE A 76 10.42 4.94 15.80
N PRO A 77 10.35 3.81 15.07
CA PRO A 77 11.53 3.12 14.58
C PRO A 77 12.43 4.02 13.74
N THR A 78 13.74 3.89 13.94
CA THR A 78 14.76 4.45 13.05
C THR A 78 14.69 3.81 11.67
N VAL A 79 15.28 4.45 10.65
CA VAL A 79 15.30 3.93 9.27
C VAL A 79 15.87 2.50 9.16
N SER A 80 16.89 2.19 9.97
CA SER A 80 17.47 0.84 10.01
C SER A 80 16.52 -0.18 10.65
N GLU A 81 15.79 0.21 11.69
CA GLU A 81 14.81 -0.66 12.35
C GLU A 81 13.58 -0.91 11.47
N VAL A 82 13.17 0.08 10.66
CA VAL A 82 12.10 -0.07 9.67
C VAL A 82 12.42 -1.21 8.71
N GLY A 83 13.60 -1.18 8.07
CA GLY A 83 14.00 -2.22 7.11
C GLY A 83 14.03 -3.62 7.74
N GLY A 84 14.64 -3.74 8.92
CA GLY A 84 14.69 -5.02 9.65
C GLY A 84 13.31 -5.51 10.10
N ALA A 85 12.40 -4.63 10.48
CA ALA A 85 11.05 -4.98 10.92
C ALA A 85 10.17 -5.48 9.76
N TYR A 86 10.19 -4.80 8.60
CA TYR A 86 9.49 -5.30 7.40
C TYR A 86 10.07 -6.63 6.89
N ALA A 87 11.40 -6.76 6.85
CA ALA A 87 12.05 -8.00 6.41
C ALA A 87 11.63 -9.21 7.26
N LYS A 88 11.56 -9.05 8.59
CA LYS A 88 11.06 -10.10 9.50
C LYS A 88 9.60 -10.50 9.25
N MET A 89 8.79 -9.58 8.73
CA MET A 89 7.41 -9.87 8.36
C MET A 89 7.29 -10.43 6.93
N GLY A 90 8.41 -10.64 6.23
CA GLY A 90 8.43 -11.12 4.84
C GLY A 90 8.05 -10.06 3.80
N TYR A 91 8.26 -8.78 4.10
CA TYR A 91 8.09 -7.66 3.16
C TYR A 91 9.44 -7.28 2.54
N THR A 92 9.43 -6.98 1.24
CA THR A 92 10.62 -6.60 0.46
C THR A 92 10.48 -5.24 -0.23
N HIS A 93 9.28 -4.63 -0.22
CA HIS A 93 9.07 -3.30 -0.81
C HIS A 93 8.17 -2.43 0.09
N VAL A 94 8.50 -1.14 0.22
CA VAL A 94 7.66 -0.14 0.88
C VAL A 94 7.53 1.14 0.05
N ASN A 95 6.32 1.66 -0.06
CA ASN A 95 6.02 2.90 -0.76
C ASN A 95 5.71 4.04 0.21
N GLU A 96 6.48 5.13 0.11
CA GLU A 96 6.22 6.40 0.79
C GLU A 96 5.14 7.18 0.04
N PRO A 97 3.95 7.38 0.63
CA PRO A 97 2.82 7.98 -0.07
C PRO A 97 2.91 9.51 -0.18
N LEU A 98 3.82 10.18 0.55
CA LEU A 98 3.81 11.62 0.73
C LEU A 98 5.21 12.24 0.54
N MET A 99 5.56 12.46 -0.71
CA MET A 99 6.70 13.28 -1.10
C MET A 99 6.21 14.55 -1.79
N THR A 100 6.58 15.74 -1.33
CA THR A 100 6.29 17.00 -2.03
C THR A 100 7.52 17.43 -2.84
N LEU A 101 7.36 18.43 -3.72
CA LEU A 101 8.52 19.00 -4.44
C LEU A 101 9.59 19.52 -3.49
N ASN A 102 9.19 20.13 -2.38
CA ASN A 102 10.11 20.70 -1.39
C ASN A 102 10.82 19.62 -0.55
N THR A 103 10.23 18.43 -0.42
CA THR A 103 10.76 17.36 0.42
C THR A 103 11.41 16.23 -0.36
N ALA A 104 11.43 16.27 -1.69
CA ALA A 104 11.89 15.16 -2.53
C ALA A 104 13.30 14.67 -2.18
N ASN A 105 14.28 15.57 -2.06
CA ASN A 105 15.65 15.20 -1.69
C ASN A 105 15.73 14.55 -0.30
N TYR A 106 14.96 15.07 0.65
CA TYR A 106 14.90 14.54 2.01
C TYR A 106 14.30 13.12 2.02
N VAL A 107 13.17 12.94 1.34
CA VAL A 107 12.48 11.65 1.25
C VAL A 107 13.39 10.60 0.61
N HIS A 108 14.03 10.90 -0.53
CA HIS A 108 14.96 9.97 -1.18
C HIS A 108 16.17 9.63 -0.30
N HIS A 109 16.71 10.61 0.42
CA HIS A 109 17.81 10.35 1.35
C HIS A 109 17.38 9.37 2.46
N GLU A 110 16.24 9.60 3.11
CA GLU A 110 15.70 8.71 4.14
C GLU A 110 15.40 7.31 3.59
N LEU A 111 14.74 7.21 2.43
CA LEU A 111 14.43 5.93 1.77
C LEU A 111 15.71 5.15 1.43
N SER A 112 16.75 5.82 0.94
CA SER A 112 18.04 5.18 0.61
C SER A 112 18.76 4.60 1.83
N CYS A 113 18.39 5.04 3.04
CA CYS A 113 18.94 4.56 4.30
C CYS A 113 18.13 3.39 4.91
N ILE A 114 17.02 2.99 4.29
CA ILE A 114 16.25 1.81 4.72
C ILE A 114 16.94 0.56 4.15
N PRO A 115 17.49 -0.33 4.99
CA PRO A 115 18.18 -1.51 4.50
C PRO A 115 17.17 -2.57 4.01
N ILE A 116 17.65 -3.47 3.15
CA ILE A 116 16.93 -4.67 2.64
C ILE A 116 15.80 -4.36 1.66
N LEU A 117 14.94 -3.38 1.98
CA LEU A 117 13.75 -3.09 1.20
C LEU A 117 14.07 -2.30 -0.06
N ASP A 118 13.40 -2.66 -1.15
CA ASP A 118 13.17 -1.72 -2.24
C ASP A 118 12.18 -0.64 -1.80
N THR A 119 12.35 0.57 -2.33
CA THR A 119 11.55 1.72 -1.92
C THR A 119 11.01 2.48 -3.13
N SER A 120 9.84 3.06 -2.97
CA SER A 120 9.25 3.99 -3.95
C SER A 120 8.56 5.15 -3.24
N ALA A 121 8.26 6.21 -3.98
CA ALA A 121 7.52 7.35 -3.45
C ALA A 121 6.51 7.91 -4.45
N PHE A 122 5.41 8.46 -3.92
CA PHE A 122 4.43 9.22 -4.69
C PHE A 122 4.63 10.73 -4.50
N LEU A 123 4.64 11.46 -5.63
CA LEU A 123 4.68 12.91 -5.62
C LEU A 123 3.30 13.47 -5.32
N VAL A 124 3.17 14.23 -4.24
CA VAL A 124 1.96 14.97 -3.91
C VAL A 124 1.92 16.27 -4.71
N LEU A 125 0.89 16.43 -5.53
CA LEU A 125 0.62 17.68 -6.22
C LEU A 125 -0.18 18.62 -5.33
N ASN A 126 0.33 19.84 -5.18
CA ASN A 126 -0.44 20.92 -4.60
C ASN A 126 -1.34 21.54 -5.68
N LEU A 127 -2.64 21.23 -5.65
CA LEU A 127 -3.58 21.73 -6.65
C LEU A 127 -3.69 23.26 -6.68
N LEU A 128 -3.25 23.95 -5.62
CA LEU A 128 -3.19 25.41 -5.59
C LEU A 128 -2.20 25.98 -6.62
N GLU A 129 -1.09 25.28 -6.87
CA GLU A 129 -0.03 25.73 -7.80
C GLU A 129 -0.45 25.62 -9.27
N ILE A 130 -1.44 24.78 -9.56
CA ILE A 130 -1.97 24.50 -10.91
C ILE A 130 -3.47 24.86 -11.03
N GLU A 131 -3.96 25.70 -10.11
CA GLU A 131 -5.37 26.10 -10.01
C GLU A 131 -5.88 26.74 -11.31
N LYS A 132 -5.04 27.57 -11.91
CA LYS A 132 -5.36 28.31 -13.14
C LYS A 132 -5.60 27.33 -14.29
N GLU A 133 -4.70 26.36 -14.47
CA GLU A 133 -4.74 25.37 -15.54
C GLU A 133 -5.96 24.45 -15.37
N ILE A 134 -6.26 24.03 -14.14
CA ILE A 134 -7.48 23.25 -13.86
C ILE A 134 -8.72 24.08 -14.20
N ARG A 135 -8.73 25.38 -13.86
CA ARG A 135 -9.86 26.28 -14.13
C ARG A 135 -10.06 26.52 -15.62
N GLU A 136 -8.99 26.70 -16.37
CA GLU A 136 -9.00 26.98 -17.82
C GLU A 136 -9.15 25.71 -18.66
N GLY A 137 -8.89 24.53 -18.09
CA GLY A 137 -8.98 23.25 -18.80
C GLY A 137 -7.72 22.88 -19.57
N GLU A 138 -6.57 23.45 -19.20
CA GLU A 138 -5.27 23.29 -19.85
C GLU A 138 -4.61 21.95 -19.48
N LYS A 139 -5.27 20.84 -19.85
CA LYS A 139 -4.90 19.48 -19.44
C LYS A 139 -3.50 19.09 -19.92
N GLU A 140 -3.20 19.31 -21.20
CA GLU A 140 -1.92 18.96 -21.82
C GLU A 140 -0.73 19.65 -21.14
N ALA A 141 -0.89 20.91 -20.72
CA ALA A 141 0.15 21.64 -19.99
C ALA A 141 0.47 20.98 -18.65
N VAL A 142 -0.57 20.57 -17.89
CA VAL A 142 -0.38 19.88 -16.61
C VAL A 142 0.17 18.49 -16.80
N GLU A 143 -0.28 17.73 -17.80
CA GLU A 143 0.25 16.40 -18.11
C GLU A 143 1.76 16.44 -18.38
N ASN A 144 2.20 17.36 -19.24
CA ASN A 144 3.63 17.55 -19.55
C ASN A 144 4.44 17.98 -18.33
N ALA A 145 3.90 18.92 -17.53
CA ALA A 145 4.54 19.35 -16.29
C ALA A 145 4.68 18.18 -15.31
N VAL A 146 3.63 17.38 -15.14
CA VAL A 146 3.66 16.23 -14.23
C VAL A 146 4.67 15.18 -14.69
N LEU A 147 4.76 14.86 -15.98
CA LEU A 147 5.79 13.94 -16.48
C LEU A 147 7.21 14.46 -16.22
N PHE A 148 7.43 15.76 -16.38
CA PHE A 148 8.70 16.40 -16.00
C PHE A 148 8.97 16.28 -14.51
N LEU A 149 7.97 16.57 -13.66
CA LEU A 149 8.11 16.50 -12.21
C LEU A 149 8.34 15.07 -11.71
N LEU A 150 7.70 14.07 -12.29
CA LEU A 150 7.96 12.65 -11.99
C LEU A 150 9.39 12.28 -12.33
N ASN A 151 9.91 12.70 -13.50
CA ASN A 151 11.31 12.47 -13.85
C ASN A 151 12.28 13.24 -12.94
N LEU A 152 11.95 14.47 -12.54
CA LEU A 152 12.78 15.29 -11.65
C LEU A 152 12.86 14.69 -10.25
N THR A 153 11.71 14.29 -9.71
CA THR A 153 11.57 13.80 -8.33
C THR A 153 11.74 12.29 -8.21
N LYS A 154 11.84 11.54 -9.32
CA LYS A 154 11.91 10.07 -9.33
C LYS A 154 10.74 9.38 -8.62
N ALA A 155 9.60 10.06 -8.50
CA ALA A 155 8.37 9.45 -8.01
C ALA A 155 7.81 8.43 -9.03
N VAL A 156 7.16 7.38 -8.52
CA VAL A 156 6.56 6.33 -9.36
C VAL A 156 5.15 6.66 -9.83
N GLY A 157 4.57 7.74 -9.31
CA GLY A 157 3.22 8.21 -9.58
C GLY A 157 2.90 9.48 -8.82
N VAL A 158 1.67 9.95 -8.98
CA VAL A 158 1.17 11.19 -8.35
C VAL A 158 0.09 10.88 -7.34
N LYS A 159 0.10 11.58 -6.20
CA LYS A 159 -0.98 11.59 -5.24
C LYS A 159 -1.63 12.97 -5.18
N ILE A 160 -2.95 13.00 -5.32
CA ILE A 160 -3.75 14.18 -5.02
C ILE A 160 -4.22 14.05 -3.58
N TYR A 161 -3.55 14.79 -2.70
CA TYR A 161 -3.81 14.73 -1.27
C TYR A 161 -5.01 15.60 -0.89
N ASP A 162 -5.06 16.82 -1.40
CA ASP A 162 -6.20 17.72 -1.28
C ASP A 162 -6.92 17.78 -2.62
N THR A 163 -8.07 17.12 -2.72
CA THR A 163 -8.81 16.94 -3.98
C THR A 163 -9.69 18.16 -4.34
N ARG A 164 -9.40 19.34 -3.77
CA ARG A 164 -10.06 20.61 -4.09
C ARG A 164 -9.07 21.76 -3.89
N VAL A 165 -9.34 22.92 -4.49
CA VAL A 165 -8.55 24.13 -4.23
C VAL A 165 -9.36 25.10 -3.37
N LYS A 166 -8.82 25.43 -2.19
CA LYS A 166 -9.45 26.34 -1.23
C LYS A 166 -8.43 27.35 -0.71
N TYR A 167 -8.77 28.64 -0.79
CA TYR A 167 -7.96 29.70 -0.17
C TYR A 167 -8.39 29.92 1.28
N ALA A 168 -7.51 29.62 2.22
CA ALA A 168 -7.67 30.01 3.62
C ALA A 168 -7.09 31.43 3.84
N LYS A 169 -7.87 32.49 3.58
CA LYS A 169 -7.60 33.82 4.17
C LYS A 169 -8.65 34.13 5.22
N LYS A 170 -8.21 34.57 6.40
CA LYS A 170 -9.07 35.05 7.50
C LYS A 170 -10.07 36.08 6.95
N GLY A 171 -11.33 35.68 6.80
CA GLY A 171 -12.46 36.59 6.60
C GLY A 171 -13.07 36.68 5.20
N PHE A 172 -12.44 36.17 4.13
CA PHE A 172 -13.06 36.21 2.80
C PHE A 172 -12.67 35.01 1.91
N PHE A 173 -13.67 34.28 1.44
CA PHE A 173 -13.53 33.27 0.38
C PHE A 173 -13.72 33.95 -0.97
N TYR A 174 -12.70 33.99 -1.82
CA TYR A 174 -12.80 34.74 -3.09
C TYR A 174 -12.73 33.92 -4.38
N ARG A 175 -12.24 32.68 -4.39
CA ARG A 175 -12.25 31.77 -5.57
C ARG A 175 -11.79 30.38 -5.12
N GLY A 176 -12.22 29.33 -5.81
CA GLY A 176 -11.77 27.96 -5.58
C GLY A 176 -12.21 27.06 -6.74
N VAL A 177 -11.60 25.90 -6.86
CA VAL A 177 -11.99 24.89 -7.86
C VAL A 177 -12.68 23.74 -7.13
N SER A 178 -13.86 23.36 -7.62
CA SER A 178 -14.64 22.28 -7.02
C SER A 178 -13.96 20.93 -7.20
N ARG A 179 -14.23 20.01 -6.26
CA ARG A 179 -13.68 18.66 -6.24
C ARG A 179 -14.06 17.89 -7.52
N ALA A 180 -15.33 17.91 -7.92
CA ALA A 180 -15.78 17.38 -9.22
C ALA A 180 -14.96 17.89 -10.43
N LYS A 181 -14.62 19.19 -10.48
CA LYS A 181 -13.81 19.74 -11.58
C LYS A 181 -12.37 19.23 -11.53
N CYS A 182 -11.76 19.17 -10.35
CA CYS A 182 -10.42 18.58 -10.18
C CYS A 182 -10.41 17.10 -10.58
N LEU A 183 -11.37 16.29 -10.13
CA LEU A 183 -11.43 14.86 -10.45
C LEU A 183 -11.56 14.63 -11.96
N ASN A 184 -12.46 15.35 -12.63
CA ASN A 184 -12.61 15.25 -14.09
C ASN A 184 -11.35 15.70 -14.84
N PHE A 185 -10.64 16.71 -14.33
CA PHE A 185 -9.39 17.18 -14.91
C PHE A 185 -8.30 16.10 -14.90
N PHE A 186 -8.14 15.37 -13.79
CA PHE A 186 -7.10 14.34 -13.66
C PHE A 186 -7.49 12.96 -14.21
N ARG A 187 -8.78 12.74 -14.54
CA ARG A 187 -9.24 11.49 -15.12
C ARG A 187 -8.54 11.21 -16.45
N GLY A 188 -7.78 10.12 -16.51
CA GLY A 188 -7.03 9.72 -17.70
C GLY A 188 -5.96 10.71 -18.16
N ALA A 189 -5.53 11.64 -17.29
CA ALA A 189 -4.55 12.66 -17.64
C ALA A 189 -3.11 12.17 -17.46
N VAL A 190 -2.87 11.53 -16.31
CA VAL A 190 -1.54 11.23 -15.81
C VAL A 190 -1.49 9.74 -15.43
N PRO A 191 -0.38 9.03 -15.69
CA PRO A 191 -0.24 7.67 -15.24
C PRO A 191 -0.23 7.60 -13.70
N ARG A 192 -0.99 6.65 -13.14
CA ARG A 192 -0.94 6.27 -11.71
C ARG A 192 -1.23 7.46 -10.76
N VAL A 193 -2.45 7.99 -10.86
CA VAL A 193 -2.96 8.99 -9.91
C VAL A 193 -3.68 8.31 -8.74
N GLN A 194 -3.20 8.59 -7.54
CA GLN A 194 -3.82 8.19 -6.27
C GLN A 194 -4.58 9.36 -5.64
N LEU A 195 -5.69 9.08 -4.97
CA LEU A 195 -6.46 10.07 -4.22
C LEU A 195 -6.41 9.76 -2.73
N ARG A 196 -6.17 10.75 -1.87
CA ARG A 196 -6.43 10.59 -0.43
C ARG A 196 -7.94 10.51 -0.22
N THR A 197 -8.40 9.46 0.44
CA THR A 197 -9.82 9.35 0.79
C THR A 197 -10.14 10.25 1.97
N THR A 198 -11.11 11.15 1.80
CA THR A 198 -11.79 11.88 2.87
C THR A 198 -13.29 11.56 2.79
N PRO A 199 -14.08 11.78 3.84
CA PRO A 199 -15.51 11.48 3.78
C PRO A 199 -16.23 12.20 2.64
N GLU A 200 -15.89 13.47 2.40
CA GLU A 200 -16.47 14.25 1.31
C GLU A 200 -15.99 13.82 -0.09
N LEU A 201 -14.94 12.99 -0.19
CA LEU A 201 -14.58 12.40 -1.47
C LEU A 201 -15.59 11.32 -1.88
N LEU A 202 -16.10 10.55 -0.92
CA LEU A 202 -17.05 9.47 -1.17
C LEU A 202 -18.47 9.96 -1.49
N ASP A 203 -18.72 11.27 -1.36
CA ASP A 203 -19.97 11.92 -1.80
C ASP A 203 -19.95 12.25 -3.32
N GLU A 204 -18.79 12.12 -3.98
CA GLU A 204 -18.64 12.36 -5.42
C GLU A 204 -19.10 11.16 -6.27
N ASP A 205 -19.22 11.36 -7.58
CA ASP A 205 -19.65 10.32 -8.52
C ASP A 205 -18.72 9.08 -8.48
N THR A 206 -19.28 7.93 -8.08
CA THR A 206 -18.57 6.66 -7.99
C THR A 206 -17.99 6.20 -9.33
N GLU A 207 -18.59 6.61 -10.46
CA GLU A 207 -18.08 6.37 -11.80
C GLU A 207 -16.75 7.10 -12.02
N VAL A 208 -16.66 8.35 -11.58
CA VAL A 208 -15.43 9.14 -11.68
C VAL A 208 -14.37 8.56 -10.74
N LEU A 209 -14.75 8.24 -9.50
CA LEU A 209 -13.84 7.70 -8.48
C LEU A 209 -13.25 6.33 -8.87
N SER A 210 -14.01 5.48 -9.57
CA SER A 210 -13.53 4.17 -10.05
C SER A 210 -12.34 4.26 -11.00
N GLY A 211 -12.12 5.42 -11.64
CA GLY A 211 -10.96 5.68 -12.49
C GLY A 211 -9.65 5.97 -11.73
N PHE A 212 -9.68 5.97 -10.39
CA PHE A 212 -8.53 6.28 -9.55
C PHE A 212 -8.23 5.15 -8.55
N CYS A 213 -7.04 5.21 -7.95
CA CYS A 213 -6.74 4.43 -6.76
C CYS A 213 -7.04 5.25 -5.50
N LEU A 214 -8.05 4.86 -4.74
CA LEU A 214 -8.43 5.49 -3.47
C LEU A 214 -7.52 5.01 -2.35
N THR A 215 -6.85 5.93 -1.67
CA THR A 215 -5.87 5.59 -0.64
C THR A 215 -6.42 5.85 0.75
N ASN A 216 -6.06 4.97 1.71
CA ASN A 216 -6.59 5.01 3.07
C ASN A 216 -8.13 5.06 3.10
N LEU A 217 -8.78 4.14 2.39
CA LEU A 217 -10.23 4.17 2.12
C LEU A 217 -11.08 4.23 3.40
N ALA A 218 -10.65 3.54 4.48
CA ALA A 218 -11.32 3.59 5.78
C ALA A 218 -11.38 5.01 6.38
N ALA A 219 -10.52 5.94 5.95
CA ALA A 219 -10.58 7.34 6.38
C ALA A 219 -11.82 8.10 5.88
N GLY A 220 -12.42 7.65 4.78
CA GLY A 220 -13.61 8.28 4.22
C GLY A 220 -14.93 7.68 4.72
N VAL A 221 -14.91 6.50 5.32
CA VAL A 221 -16.11 5.76 5.69
C VAL A 221 -16.51 6.11 7.12
N ASP A 222 -17.32 7.15 7.29
CA ASP A 222 -17.88 7.59 8.58
C ASP A 222 -19.41 7.40 8.68
N SER A 223 -20.05 6.89 7.62
CA SER A 223 -21.48 6.57 7.56
C SER A 223 -21.74 5.33 6.70
N GLU A 224 -22.92 4.71 6.85
CA GLU A 224 -23.33 3.57 6.02
C GLU A 224 -23.56 3.98 4.55
N GLU A 225 -23.97 5.23 4.28
CA GLU A 225 -24.11 5.74 2.90
C GLU A 225 -22.76 5.81 2.18
N ARG A 226 -21.74 6.35 2.86
CA ARG A 226 -20.37 6.40 2.33
C ARG A 226 -19.73 5.02 2.26
N TRP A 227 -20.18 4.10 3.12
CA TRP A 227 -19.82 2.68 3.02
C TRP A 227 -20.34 2.07 1.71
N GLU A 228 -21.60 2.26 1.38
CA GLU A 228 -22.18 1.79 0.11
C GLU A 228 -21.51 2.46 -1.10
N ALA A 229 -21.17 3.74 -1.02
CA ALA A 229 -20.44 4.44 -2.08
C ALA A 229 -19.06 3.83 -2.33
N ALA A 230 -18.29 3.54 -1.26
CA ALA A 230 -16.99 2.87 -1.37
C ALA A 230 -17.12 1.48 -2.02
N LYS A 231 -18.12 0.68 -1.62
CA LYS A 231 -18.41 -0.62 -2.24
C LYS A 231 -18.77 -0.48 -3.71
N GLU A 232 -19.56 0.52 -4.08
CA GLU A 232 -19.95 0.76 -5.46
C GLU A 232 -18.74 1.12 -6.35
N VAL A 233 -17.81 1.95 -5.83
CA VAL A 233 -16.53 2.22 -6.52
C VAL A 233 -15.76 0.92 -6.80
N LEU A 234 -15.68 0.02 -5.82
CA LEU A 234 -15.00 -1.27 -6.00
C LEU A 234 -15.74 -2.19 -6.97
N LYS A 235 -17.08 -2.26 -6.93
CA LYS A 235 -17.89 -3.05 -7.89
C LYS A 235 -17.66 -2.63 -9.34
N LYS A 236 -17.40 -1.34 -9.56
CA LYS A 236 -17.09 -0.75 -10.88
C LYS A 236 -15.64 -0.99 -11.34
N GLY A 237 -14.84 -1.75 -10.58
CA GLY A 237 -13.44 -2.04 -10.91
C GLY A 237 -12.44 -1.04 -10.35
N GLY A 238 -12.87 -0.18 -9.41
CA GLY A 238 -11.99 0.75 -8.72
C GLY A 238 -10.87 0.04 -7.94
N SER A 239 -9.82 0.80 -7.65
CA SER A 239 -8.68 0.33 -6.85
C SER A 239 -8.63 1.06 -5.52
N ALA A 240 -8.24 0.37 -4.45
CA ALA A 240 -8.05 1.02 -3.16
C ALA A 240 -7.02 0.34 -2.27
N ASP A 241 -6.41 1.11 -1.37
CA ASP A 241 -5.78 0.57 -0.15
C ASP A 241 -6.68 0.82 1.06
N LEU A 242 -6.80 -0.18 1.94
CA LEU A 242 -7.84 -0.20 2.99
C LEU A 242 -7.63 0.86 4.08
N GLY A 243 -6.40 1.07 4.55
CA GLY A 243 -6.11 1.99 5.65
C GLY A 243 -6.69 1.57 7.00
N VAL A 244 -6.50 0.32 7.42
CA VAL A 244 -7.06 -0.23 8.67
C VAL A 244 -6.61 0.59 9.89
N LYS A 245 -7.58 1.06 10.69
CA LYS A 245 -7.33 1.97 11.82
C LYS A 245 -7.62 1.36 13.19
N LYS A 246 -7.10 2.05 14.20
CA LYS A 246 -7.50 1.88 15.60
C LYS A 246 -8.77 2.66 15.89
N GLY A 247 -9.66 2.11 16.73
CA GLY A 247 -10.78 2.88 17.27
C GLY A 247 -10.26 4.00 18.19
N VAL A 248 -10.58 5.25 17.88
CA VAL A 248 -10.14 6.40 18.67
C VAL A 248 -11.12 6.60 19.83
N SER A 249 -10.64 6.50 21.07
CA SER A 249 -11.30 7.12 22.22
C SER A 249 -10.88 8.59 22.25
N ALA A 250 -11.83 9.51 22.40
CA ALA A 250 -11.64 10.96 22.29
C ALA A 250 -10.66 11.58 23.31
N ASP A 251 -10.16 10.80 24.28
CA ASP A 251 -9.59 11.35 25.52
C ASP A 251 -8.07 11.17 25.74
N SER A 252 -7.19 11.05 24.72
CA SER A 252 -5.76 10.77 25.06
C SER A 252 -4.62 11.19 24.12
N VAL A 253 -4.75 12.25 23.32
CA VAL A 253 -3.55 12.79 22.63
C VAL A 253 -2.99 13.99 23.39
N GLU A 254 -2.30 13.74 24.51
CA GLU A 254 -1.64 14.81 25.30
C GLU A 254 -0.38 15.38 24.62
N LYS A 255 0.25 14.63 23.68
CA LYS A 255 1.47 15.07 22.98
C LYS A 255 1.41 14.74 21.49
N PHE A 256 1.62 15.77 20.67
CA PHE A 256 1.66 15.65 19.21
C PHE A 256 2.73 16.59 18.63
N VAL A 257 3.14 16.28 17.40
CA VAL A 257 3.93 17.14 16.52
C VAL A 257 3.06 17.47 15.33
N SER A 258 2.96 18.75 15.00
CA SER A 258 2.27 19.24 13.82
C SER A 258 3.29 19.78 12.83
N VAL A 259 3.22 19.34 11.58
CA VAL A 259 4.14 19.75 10.50
C VAL A 259 3.33 20.27 9.33
N ASP A 260 3.50 21.54 9.03
CA ASP A 260 2.93 22.16 7.83
C ASP A 260 3.84 21.87 6.64
N VAL A 261 3.30 21.17 5.65
CA VAL A 261 3.97 20.83 4.38
C VAL A 261 3.25 21.44 3.17
N GLY A 262 2.41 22.46 3.40
CA GLY A 262 1.66 23.16 2.37
C GLY A 262 0.36 22.50 1.93
N LEU A 263 -0.22 21.66 2.79
CA LEU A 263 -1.51 20.97 2.58
C LEU A 263 -2.66 21.73 3.27
N GLU A 264 -3.92 21.38 2.97
CA GLU A 264 -5.11 22.01 3.59
C GLU A 264 -5.10 21.83 5.12
N GLN A 265 -4.53 20.73 5.61
CA GLN A 265 -4.32 20.45 7.03
C GLN A 265 -2.87 20.01 7.27
N PRO A 266 -2.25 20.41 8.39
CA PRO A 266 -0.91 19.95 8.72
C PRO A 266 -0.89 18.44 9.00
N LEU A 267 0.27 17.82 8.84
CA LEU A 267 0.49 16.44 9.27
C LEU A 267 0.64 16.40 10.78
N VAL A 268 -0.13 15.54 11.44
CA VAL A 268 -0.13 15.42 12.90
C VAL A 268 0.39 14.04 13.29
N PHE A 269 1.58 14.01 13.89
CA PHE A 269 2.17 12.81 14.47
C PHE A 269 1.89 12.77 15.96
N SER A 270 1.44 11.64 16.46
CA SER A 270 1.20 11.41 17.88
C SER A 270 1.88 10.12 18.34
N LYS A 271 2.03 9.95 19.65
CA LYS A 271 2.61 8.73 20.20
C LYS A 271 1.76 7.51 19.82
N PRO A 272 2.35 6.41 19.30
CA PRO A 272 1.62 5.18 19.05
C PRO A 272 0.97 4.68 20.34
N SER A 273 -0.31 4.35 20.27
CA SER A 273 -1.04 3.84 21.42
C SER A 273 -0.98 2.30 21.43
N GLU A 274 -0.12 1.74 22.29
CA GLU A 274 0.26 0.32 22.34
C GLU A 274 -0.89 -0.67 22.67
N SER A 275 -2.00 -0.20 23.26
CA SER A 275 -3.04 -1.06 23.86
C SER A 275 -4.37 -1.11 23.10
N GLY A 276 -4.37 -0.77 21.81
CA GLY A 276 -5.61 -0.65 21.02
C GLY A 276 -6.19 -1.95 20.52
N LYS A 277 -7.52 -2.12 20.65
CA LYS A 277 -8.26 -3.01 19.74
C LYS A 277 -8.37 -2.32 18.38
N VAL A 278 -8.16 -3.09 17.30
CA VAL A 278 -8.51 -2.65 15.95
C VAL A 278 -9.97 -2.24 15.96
N GLU A 279 -10.30 -1.14 15.30
CA GLU A 279 -11.69 -0.68 15.23
C GLU A 279 -12.56 -1.78 14.62
N ALA A 280 -13.67 -2.13 15.27
CA ALA A 280 -14.56 -3.17 14.76
C ALA A 280 -15.06 -2.86 13.35
N GLY A 281 -15.31 -1.57 13.05
CA GLY A 281 -15.67 -1.09 11.70
C GLY A 281 -14.54 -1.29 10.67
N SER A 282 -13.29 -0.95 11.01
CA SER A 282 -12.14 -1.16 10.11
C SER A 282 -11.85 -2.65 9.85
N LEU A 283 -12.04 -3.53 10.83
CA LEU A 283 -11.87 -4.96 10.64
C LEU A 283 -13.02 -5.56 9.83
N ARG A 284 -14.27 -5.17 10.13
CA ARG A 284 -15.44 -5.52 9.32
C ARG A 284 -15.23 -5.10 7.86
N PHE A 285 -14.71 -3.90 7.65
CA PHE A 285 -14.37 -3.42 6.32
C PHE A 285 -13.33 -4.31 5.62
N ALA A 286 -12.25 -4.67 6.31
CA ALA A 286 -11.24 -5.58 5.76
C ALA A 286 -11.81 -6.98 5.43
N LEU A 287 -12.81 -7.45 6.17
CA LEU A 287 -13.49 -8.73 5.90
C LEU A 287 -14.47 -8.62 4.72
N GLU A 288 -15.27 -7.56 4.66
CA GLU A 288 -16.15 -7.31 3.50
C GLU A 288 -15.31 -7.08 2.23
N ALA A 289 -14.13 -6.47 2.34
CA ALA A 289 -13.15 -6.36 1.24
C ALA A 289 -12.74 -7.73 0.65
N LEU A 290 -12.69 -8.79 1.47
CA LEU A 290 -12.39 -10.15 0.98
C LEU A 290 -13.51 -10.70 0.09
N GLU A 291 -14.77 -10.29 0.30
CA GLU A 291 -15.88 -10.70 -0.56
C GLU A 291 -15.69 -10.20 -2.00
N PHE A 292 -15.08 -9.02 -2.17
CA PHE A 292 -14.74 -8.49 -3.50
C PHE A 292 -13.63 -9.28 -4.19
N LEU A 293 -12.71 -9.90 -3.44
CA LEU A 293 -11.71 -10.81 -4.00
C LEU A 293 -12.35 -12.15 -4.41
N ARG A 294 -13.25 -12.68 -3.57
CA ARG A 294 -13.94 -13.97 -3.76
C ARG A 294 -14.94 -13.98 -4.90
N SER A 295 -15.61 -12.85 -5.13
CA SER A 295 -16.66 -12.73 -6.15
C SER A 295 -16.14 -12.83 -7.59
N GLY A 296 -14.83 -13.08 -7.75
CA GLY A 296 -14.23 -13.51 -8.98
C GLY A 296 -13.84 -12.34 -9.87
N SER A 297 -12.79 -12.60 -10.64
CA SER A 297 -12.09 -11.84 -11.70
C SER A 297 -12.93 -11.07 -12.73
N GLY A 298 -14.23 -10.88 -12.54
CA GLY A 298 -15.12 -10.10 -13.41
C GLY A 298 -15.27 -8.63 -13.05
N SER A 299 -15.01 -8.21 -11.80
CA SER A 299 -15.14 -6.80 -11.39
C SER A 299 -13.96 -5.93 -11.83
N GLY A 300 -12.78 -6.52 -12.02
CA GLY A 300 -11.53 -5.78 -12.28
C GLY A 300 -11.01 -4.98 -11.07
N CYS A 301 -11.64 -5.10 -9.89
CA CYS A 301 -11.26 -4.34 -8.71
C CYS A 301 -9.90 -4.76 -8.15
N CYS A 302 -9.18 -3.83 -7.53
CA CYS A 302 -7.85 -4.09 -6.98
C CYS A 302 -7.72 -3.49 -5.58
N VAL A 303 -7.90 -4.33 -4.56
CA VAL A 303 -7.85 -3.92 -3.14
C VAL A 303 -6.56 -4.40 -2.50
N SER A 304 -5.86 -3.50 -1.80
CA SER A 304 -4.65 -3.81 -1.06
C SER A 304 -4.79 -3.50 0.42
N PHE A 305 -4.02 -4.21 1.23
CA PHE A 305 -3.95 -3.94 2.65
C PHE A 305 -2.99 -2.78 2.95
N SER A 306 -3.38 -1.90 3.84
CA SER A 306 -2.54 -0.88 4.45
C SER A 306 -3.10 -0.50 5.82
N THR A 307 -2.32 0.21 6.61
CA THR A 307 -2.78 0.82 7.87
C THR A 307 -2.56 2.33 7.92
N ASP A 308 -2.25 2.94 6.77
CA ASP A 308 -1.84 4.35 6.73
C ASP A 308 -0.75 4.64 7.77
N SER A 309 0.26 3.76 7.84
CA SER A 309 1.20 3.76 8.96
C SER A 309 2.00 5.06 8.98
N PRO A 310 2.24 5.71 10.13
CA PRO A 310 1.78 5.33 11.47
C PRO A 310 0.43 5.94 11.88
N PHE A 311 -0.20 6.75 11.03
CA PHE A 311 -1.40 7.52 11.37
C PHE A 311 -2.61 6.64 11.70
N GLY A 312 -2.84 5.55 10.98
CA GLY A 312 -3.90 4.58 11.32
C GLY A 312 -3.43 3.58 12.37
N LEU A 313 -2.54 2.67 11.98
CA LEU A 313 -1.84 1.74 12.88
C LEU A 313 -0.36 1.60 12.49
N PRO A 314 0.54 1.33 13.45
CA PRO A 314 1.93 1.05 13.13
C PRO A 314 2.10 -0.23 12.31
N PHE A 315 3.01 -0.21 11.32
CA PHE A 315 3.19 -1.31 10.37
C PHE A 315 3.65 -2.62 11.05
N TRP A 316 4.35 -2.53 12.19
CA TRP A 316 4.72 -3.70 12.99
C TRP A 316 3.51 -4.42 13.63
N SER A 317 2.30 -3.88 13.50
CA SER A 317 1.05 -4.53 13.91
C SER A 317 0.50 -5.52 12.87
N TYR A 318 1.08 -5.58 11.67
CA TYR A 318 0.60 -6.43 10.57
C TYR A 318 0.44 -7.90 10.96
N PRO A 319 1.40 -8.55 11.66
CA PRO A 319 1.27 -9.97 12.01
C PRO A 319 0.03 -10.24 12.87
N LYS A 320 -0.29 -9.33 13.80
CA LYS A 320 -1.48 -9.44 14.66
C LYS A 320 -2.77 -9.28 13.85
N ILE A 321 -2.81 -8.34 12.91
CA ILE A 321 -3.97 -8.12 12.05
C ILE A 321 -4.17 -9.32 11.12
N PHE A 322 -3.11 -9.81 10.50
CA PHE A 322 -3.14 -10.97 9.60
C PHE A 322 -3.51 -12.26 10.34
N ALA A 323 -3.02 -12.46 11.56
CA ALA A 323 -3.44 -13.57 12.42
C ALA A 323 -4.95 -13.50 12.74
N SER A 324 -5.49 -12.29 12.91
CA SER A 324 -6.94 -12.10 13.07
C SER A 324 -7.69 -12.44 11.78
N LEU A 325 -7.24 -11.96 10.61
CA LEU A 325 -7.89 -12.23 9.33
C LEU A 325 -7.89 -13.73 8.97
N LEU A 326 -6.74 -14.40 9.15
CA LEU A 326 -6.56 -15.84 8.88
C LEU A 326 -7.28 -16.76 9.88
N ASN A 327 -7.89 -16.20 10.94
CA ASN A 327 -8.70 -17.00 11.86
C ASN A 327 -9.88 -17.62 11.08
N ARG A 328 -10.14 -18.92 11.30
CA ARG A 328 -11.16 -19.68 10.55
C ARG A 328 -12.56 -19.07 10.60
N GLU A 329 -12.89 -18.36 11.67
CA GLU A 329 -14.15 -17.62 11.83
C GLU A 329 -14.27 -16.43 10.85
N ASN A 330 -13.15 -15.81 10.52
CA ASN A 330 -13.04 -14.66 9.63
C ASN A 330 -12.81 -15.07 8.16
N GLY A 331 -12.37 -16.32 7.96
CA GLY A 331 -12.40 -17.00 6.68
C GLY A 331 -11.34 -16.59 5.67
N CYS A 332 -10.42 -15.66 5.96
CA CYS A 332 -9.35 -15.28 5.02
C CYS A 332 -8.38 -16.44 4.79
N SER A 333 -8.13 -16.78 3.52
CA SER A 333 -7.12 -17.78 3.14
C SER A 333 -5.73 -17.14 2.97
N LEU A 334 -4.67 -17.96 2.96
CA LEU A 334 -3.32 -17.49 2.63
C LEU A 334 -3.23 -16.95 1.20
N TYR A 335 -4.04 -17.47 0.29
CA TYR A 335 -4.14 -16.97 -1.09
C TYR A 335 -4.71 -15.54 -1.13
N GLU A 336 -5.83 -15.30 -0.44
CA GLU A 336 -6.45 -13.97 -0.35
C GLU A 336 -5.54 -12.98 0.38
N LEU A 337 -4.89 -13.43 1.45
CA LEU A 337 -3.89 -12.62 2.13
C LEU A 337 -2.76 -12.26 1.16
N ALA A 338 -2.22 -13.21 0.41
CA ALA A 338 -1.19 -12.96 -0.59
C ALA A 338 -1.65 -11.95 -1.65
N GLU A 339 -2.90 -12.04 -2.09
CA GLU A 339 -3.47 -11.12 -3.07
C GLU A 339 -3.51 -9.68 -2.52
N LEU A 340 -4.02 -9.50 -1.30
CA LEU A 340 -4.12 -8.21 -0.61
C LEU A 340 -2.77 -7.52 -0.35
N THR A 341 -1.71 -8.30 -0.14
CA THR A 341 -0.43 -7.79 0.42
C THR A 341 0.75 -7.93 -0.53
N ARG A 342 0.59 -8.62 -1.67
CA ARG A 342 1.64 -8.83 -2.68
C ARG A 342 1.16 -8.42 -4.06
N THR A 343 0.21 -9.18 -4.62
CA THR A 343 -0.18 -9.05 -6.02
C THR A 343 -0.91 -7.74 -6.31
N ASN A 344 -1.93 -7.39 -5.50
CA ASN A 344 -2.68 -6.15 -5.68
C ASN A 344 -1.84 -4.90 -5.45
N PRO A 345 -1.04 -4.76 -4.37
CA PRO A 345 -0.16 -3.61 -4.23
C PRO A 345 0.90 -3.54 -5.35
N ALA A 346 1.46 -4.66 -5.82
CA ALA A 346 2.33 -4.65 -7.01
C ALA A 346 1.63 -4.07 -8.24
N ARG A 347 0.37 -4.44 -8.47
CA ARG A 347 -0.43 -3.93 -9.59
C ARG A 347 -0.70 -2.43 -9.45
N GLN A 348 -1.12 -1.98 -8.27
CA GLN A 348 -1.40 -0.57 -7.98
C GLN A 348 -0.18 0.34 -8.15
N LEU A 349 1.00 -0.15 -7.75
CA LEU A 349 2.27 0.57 -7.91
C LEU A 349 2.88 0.43 -9.32
N GLY A 350 2.30 -0.42 -10.18
CA GLY A 350 2.82 -0.71 -11.51
C GLY A 350 4.16 -1.47 -11.50
N LEU A 351 4.37 -2.29 -10.47
CA LEU A 351 5.51 -3.18 -10.28
C LEU A 351 5.24 -4.60 -10.81
N LEU A 352 3.97 -4.94 -11.01
CA LEU A 352 3.52 -6.21 -11.58
C LEU A 352 3.67 -6.14 -13.12
N GLN A 353 4.76 -6.64 -13.71
CA GLN A 353 4.91 -6.71 -15.18
C GLN A 353 4.81 -8.14 -15.68
N GLN A 354 3.62 -8.58 -16.07
CA GLN A 354 3.45 -9.86 -16.75
C GLN A 354 3.36 -9.66 -18.27
N ASN A 355 4.40 -10.06 -19.01
CA ASN A 355 4.37 -10.15 -20.46
C ASN A 355 4.24 -11.61 -20.88
N ASN A 356 3.10 -12.01 -21.48
CA ASN A 356 2.92 -13.30 -22.16
C ASN A 356 3.53 -14.53 -21.44
N GLY A 357 3.29 -14.67 -20.12
CA GLY A 357 3.74 -15.82 -19.34
C GLY A 357 5.20 -15.83 -18.87
N LYS A 358 5.97 -14.75 -19.10
CA LYS A 358 7.29 -14.50 -18.47
C LYS A 358 7.28 -13.07 -17.90
N GLY A 359 7.10 -12.97 -16.58
CA GLY A 359 6.85 -11.69 -15.93
C GLY A 359 8.10 -11.15 -15.25
N ASN A 360 8.53 -9.95 -15.61
CA ASN A 360 9.52 -9.21 -14.83
C ASN A 360 8.80 -8.49 -13.66
N GLY A 361 9.53 -8.10 -12.62
CA GLY A 361 8.99 -7.28 -11.54
C GLY A 361 8.59 -8.07 -10.30
N LYS A 362 7.63 -7.54 -9.52
CA LYS A 362 7.35 -7.96 -8.14
C LYS A 362 5.91 -8.43 -7.94
N GLY A 363 5.65 -9.09 -6.81
CA GLY A 363 4.31 -9.51 -6.37
C GLY A 363 3.81 -10.83 -6.95
N HIS A 364 4.70 -11.63 -7.56
CA HIS A 364 4.44 -12.98 -8.04
C HIS A 364 5.69 -13.85 -7.97
N LEU A 365 5.53 -15.17 -8.11
CA LEU A 365 6.59 -16.19 -8.08
C LEU A 365 6.82 -16.88 -9.44
N GLY A 366 6.17 -16.41 -10.52
CA GLY A 366 6.42 -16.87 -11.88
C GLY A 366 7.83 -16.54 -12.41
N VAL A 367 8.28 -17.28 -13.43
CA VAL A 367 9.59 -17.10 -14.08
C VAL A 367 9.78 -15.66 -14.59
N GLY A 368 10.94 -15.08 -14.26
CA GLY A 368 11.33 -13.70 -14.59
C GLY A 368 11.17 -12.71 -13.42
N ALA A 369 10.37 -13.05 -12.41
CA ALA A 369 10.17 -12.18 -11.24
C ALA A 369 11.49 -11.94 -10.51
N ASP A 370 11.56 -10.81 -9.83
CA ASP A 370 12.55 -10.60 -8.77
C ASP A 370 12.43 -11.73 -7.75
N ALA A 371 13.57 -12.24 -7.28
CA ALA A 371 13.61 -13.32 -6.29
C ALA A 371 13.30 -12.83 -4.86
N ASP A 372 12.24 -12.05 -4.74
CA ASP A 372 11.64 -11.58 -3.50
C ASP A 372 10.67 -12.65 -3.00
N ILE A 373 11.12 -13.49 -2.07
CA ILE A 373 10.37 -14.66 -1.61
C ILE A 373 10.27 -14.63 -0.09
N ALA A 374 9.05 -14.78 0.43
CA ALA A 374 8.75 -14.95 1.84
C ALA A 374 8.38 -16.42 2.12
N VAL A 375 9.08 -17.06 3.07
CA VAL A 375 8.84 -18.45 3.48
C VAL A 375 8.42 -18.47 4.93
N TYR A 376 7.14 -18.63 5.19
CA TYR A 376 6.65 -18.66 6.56
C TYR A 376 6.57 -20.10 7.06
N ASP A 377 7.08 -20.33 8.27
CA ASP A 377 6.83 -21.58 9.01
C ASP A 377 5.36 -21.61 9.45
N LEU A 378 4.44 -21.87 8.53
CA LEU A 378 3.01 -22.03 8.75
C LEU A 378 2.37 -22.83 7.62
N ASP A 379 1.32 -23.55 7.99
CA ASP A 379 0.49 -24.41 7.16
C ASP A 379 -0.99 -24.26 7.57
N GLU A 380 -1.90 -24.94 6.89
CA GLU A 380 -3.35 -24.91 7.19
C GLU A 380 -3.71 -25.46 8.58
N LYS A 381 -2.77 -26.12 9.25
CA LYS A 381 -2.92 -26.71 10.59
C LYS A 381 -2.36 -25.82 11.69
N THR A 382 -1.69 -24.72 11.33
CA THR A 382 -1.06 -23.82 12.28
C THR A 382 -2.11 -23.20 13.21
N GLY A 383 -1.90 -23.38 14.51
CA GLY A 383 -2.84 -22.94 15.53
C GLY A 383 -2.91 -21.42 15.67
N ARG A 384 -4.08 -20.91 16.08
CA ARG A 384 -4.36 -19.47 16.24
C ARG A 384 -3.34 -18.74 17.10
N ALA A 385 -2.89 -19.35 18.19
CA ALA A 385 -1.93 -18.75 19.13
C ALA A 385 -0.54 -18.55 18.52
N GLU A 386 -0.22 -19.28 17.43
CA GLU A 386 1.10 -19.23 16.80
C GLU A 386 1.15 -18.35 15.55
N LEU A 387 0.00 -18.01 14.95
CA LEU A 387 -0.09 -17.24 13.71
C LEU A 387 0.62 -15.89 13.82
N GLU A 388 0.33 -15.11 14.87
CA GLU A 388 0.94 -13.78 15.05
C GLU A 388 2.47 -13.87 15.12
N ARG A 389 2.99 -14.83 15.89
CA ARG A 389 4.43 -15.06 16.03
C ARG A 389 5.07 -15.50 14.71
N ARG A 390 4.46 -16.46 14.01
CA ARG A 390 5.00 -17.03 12.75
C ARG A 390 4.93 -16.02 11.59
N LEU A 391 3.92 -15.16 11.55
CA LEU A 391 3.80 -14.07 10.57
C LEU A 391 4.76 -12.90 10.83
N GLY A 392 5.22 -12.73 12.08
CA GLY A 392 6.22 -11.72 12.45
C GLY A 392 7.67 -12.20 12.35
N CYS A 393 7.89 -13.48 12.00
CA CYS A 393 9.20 -14.12 11.91
C CYS A 393 9.24 -15.05 10.69
N CYS A 394 9.16 -14.44 9.51
CA CYS A 394 9.35 -15.10 8.22
C CYS A 394 10.79 -15.61 8.03
#